data_AF-A0A1G5SKE9-F1
#
_entry.id   AF-A0A1G5SKE9-F1
#
_cell.length_a   1.000
_cell.length_b   1.000
_cell.length_c   1.000
_cell.angle_alpha   90.00
_cell.angle_beta   90.00
_cell.angle_gamma   90.00
#
_symmetry.space_group_name_H-M   'P 1'
#
loop_
_entity.id
_entity.type
_entity.pdbx_description
1 polymer ?
#
loop_
_entity_poly.entity_id
_entity_poly.type
_entity_poly.pdbx_seq_one_letter_code
_entity_poly.pdbx_strand_id
1 'polypeptide(L)'
;MSKPNKRRRELNRINRNRADLTEIRATEKDERRPLKNFESNYEITRGGEIFSKRLKRFIKHRVSPHSEYSTYIRFELAGETKTLGVGKAIAETWLSDTDINNIIRSIPEEINSIETARQAGLIQVIGKNYDVSARAIFYVLKTFFGAPDTYDDRIASTVI
;
A
#
# COMPACT_ATOMS: atom_id res chain seq x y z
N MET A 1 -41.41 3.26 -4.93
CA MET A 1 -39.96 3.48 -4.70
C MET A 1 -39.17 2.91 -5.86
N SER A 2 -38.54 3.75 -6.69
CA SER A 2 -37.81 3.31 -7.89
C SER A 2 -36.49 2.64 -7.50
N LYS A 3 -36.25 1.41 -7.98
CA LYS A 3 -35.02 0.64 -7.72
C LYS A 3 -33.82 1.42 -8.29
N PRO A 4 -32.74 1.65 -7.54
CA PRO A 4 -31.60 2.39 -8.06
C PRO A 4 -30.98 1.66 -9.26
N ASN A 5 -30.84 2.40 -10.37
CA ASN A 5 -30.26 1.97 -11.65
C ASN A 5 -28.93 1.22 -11.45
N LYS A 6 -28.69 0.13 -12.19
CA LYS A 6 -27.51 -0.75 -12.09
C LYS A 6 -26.19 0.05 -12.06
N ARG A 7 -26.09 1.06 -12.93
CA ARG A 7 -24.95 2.00 -13.02
C ARG A 7 -24.71 2.80 -11.73
N ARG A 8 -25.79 3.17 -11.02
CA ARG A 8 -25.72 3.93 -9.76
C ARG A 8 -25.28 3.05 -8.59
N ARG A 9 -25.64 1.76 -8.59
CA ARG A 9 -25.15 0.78 -7.60
C ARG A 9 -23.66 0.50 -7.77
N GLU A 10 -23.22 0.40 -9.02
CA GLU A 10 -21.82 0.19 -9.37
C GLU A 10 -20.95 1.39 -8.99
N LEU A 11 -21.37 2.62 -9.32
CA LEU A 11 -20.69 3.84 -8.89
C LEU A 11 -20.63 3.98 -7.36
N ASN A 12 -21.71 3.65 -6.65
CA ASN A 12 -21.71 3.66 -5.18
C ASN A 12 -20.75 2.62 -4.59
N ARG A 13 -20.62 1.43 -5.22
CA ARG A 13 -19.66 0.40 -4.80
C ARG A 13 -18.22 0.86 -5.03
N ILE A 14 -17.93 1.47 -6.17
CA ILE A 14 -16.61 2.05 -6.49
C ILE A 14 -16.25 3.17 -5.50
N ASN A 15 -17.20 4.07 -5.20
CA ASN A 15 -16.97 5.17 -4.28
C ASN A 15 -16.77 4.71 -2.83
N ARG A 16 -17.54 3.70 -2.37
CA ARG A 16 -17.33 3.08 -1.05
C ARG A 16 -15.96 2.40 -0.97
N ASN A 17 -15.61 1.59 -1.96
CA ASN A 17 -14.30 0.94 -2.00
C ASN A 17 -13.16 1.96 -2.00
N ARG A 18 -13.30 3.09 -2.71
CA ARG A 18 -12.29 4.17 -2.68
C ARG A 18 -12.21 4.88 -1.34
N ALA A 19 -13.34 5.18 -0.70
CA ALA A 19 -13.37 5.75 0.64
C ALA A 19 -12.72 4.79 1.64
N ASP A 20 -13.09 3.52 1.63
CA ASP A 20 -12.53 2.46 2.47
C ASP A 20 -11.00 2.30 2.31
N LEU A 21 -10.48 2.51 1.09
CA LEU A 21 -9.05 2.44 0.79
C LEU A 21 -8.25 3.69 1.20
N THR A 22 -8.94 4.81 1.46
CA THR A 22 -8.30 6.12 1.75
C THR A 22 -8.58 6.64 3.15
N GLU A 23 -9.55 6.06 3.84
CA GLU A 23 -9.82 6.33 5.24
C GLU A 23 -8.66 5.85 6.11
N ILE A 24 -8.25 6.75 7.01
CA ILE A 24 -7.27 6.44 8.05
C ILE A 24 -7.99 5.55 9.06
N ARG A 25 -7.55 4.30 9.17
CA ARG A 25 -8.11 3.33 10.13
C ARG A 25 -7.31 3.26 11.42
N ALA A 26 -6.11 3.84 11.42
CA ALA A 26 -5.22 3.85 12.57
C ALA A 26 -5.67 4.83 13.66
N THR A 27 -5.41 4.44 14.89
CA THR A 27 -5.60 5.18 16.13
C THR A 27 -4.25 5.48 16.77
N GLU A 28 -4.25 6.32 17.81
CA GLU A 28 -3.01 6.63 18.54
C GLU A 28 -2.36 5.41 19.19
N LYS A 29 -3.15 4.36 19.47
CA LYS A 29 -2.73 3.11 20.14
C LYS A 29 -2.01 2.13 19.22
N ASP A 30 -2.12 2.30 17.90
CA ASP A 30 -1.50 1.37 16.96
C ASP A 30 0.02 1.50 16.99
N GLU A 31 0.71 0.34 16.91
CA GLU A 31 2.17 0.30 16.84
C GLU A 31 2.65 1.03 15.58
N ARG A 32 3.62 1.93 15.77
CA ARG A 32 4.23 2.73 14.72
C ARG A 32 5.74 2.54 14.75
N ARG A 33 6.36 2.49 13.58
CA ARG A 33 7.82 2.49 13.42
C ARG A 33 8.27 3.70 12.61
N PRO A 34 9.52 4.18 12.80
CA PRO A 34 10.08 5.22 11.97
C PRO A 34 9.98 4.85 10.49
N LEU A 35 9.47 5.77 9.68
CA LEU A 35 9.35 5.55 8.24
C LEU A 35 10.75 5.63 7.62
N LYS A 36 11.19 4.57 6.94
CA LYS A 36 12.51 4.50 6.32
C LYS A 36 12.79 5.70 5.39
N ASN A 37 13.99 6.28 5.50
CA ASN A 37 14.45 7.50 4.82
C ASN A 37 13.75 8.80 5.25
N PHE A 38 12.80 8.73 6.19
CA PHE A 38 12.03 9.88 6.66
C PHE A 38 11.80 9.86 8.18
N GLU A 39 12.69 9.21 8.92
CA GLU A 39 12.55 8.79 10.32
C GLU A 39 12.33 9.97 11.27
N SER A 40 12.93 11.12 10.97
CA SER A 40 12.79 12.35 11.76
C SER A 40 11.41 12.98 11.64
N ASN A 41 10.66 12.70 10.57
CA ASN A 41 9.44 13.42 10.21
C ASN A 41 8.18 12.55 10.26
N TYR A 42 8.32 11.25 9.99
CA TYR A 42 7.18 10.37 9.78
C TYR A 42 7.36 9.00 10.44
N GLU A 43 6.23 8.38 10.76
CA GLU A 43 6.12 7.01 11.26
C GLU A 43 5.06 6.26 10.46
N ILE A 44 5.11 4.93 10.45
CA ILE A 44 4.17 4.09 9.71
C ILE A 44 3.70 2.89 10.55
N THR A 45 2.42 2.55 10.43
CA THR A 45 1.81 1.36 11.03
C THR A 45 1.98 0.13 10.14
N ARG A 46 1.71 -1.07 10.66
CA ARG A 46 1.62 -2.30 9.84
C ARG A 46 0.50 -2.24 8.79
N GLY A 47 -0.56 -1.45 9.05
CA GLY A 47 -1.71 -1.23 8.16
C GLY A 47 -1.41 -0.30 6.97
N GLY A 48 -0.38 0.53 7.11
CA GLY A 48 0.08 1.46 6.09
C GLY A 48 -0.22 2.92 6.36
N GLU A 49 -0.88 3.24 7.46
CA GLU A 49 -1.17 4.62 7.86
C GLU A 49 0.11 5.34 8.27
N ILE A 50 0.35 6.50 7.65
CA ILE A 50 1.55 7.29 7.87
C ILE A 50 1.23 8.48 8.77
N PHE A 51 1.92 8.56 9.91
CA PHE A 51 1.78 9.61 10.89
C PHE A 51 2.85 10.70 10.70
N SER A 52 2.44 11.96 10.66
CA SER A 52 3.37 13.09 10.64
C SER A 52 3.69 13.55 12.06
N LYS A 53 4.96 13.46 12.46
CA LYS A 53 5.44 13.91 13.77
C LYS A 53 5.25 15.41 13.98
N ARG A 54 5.41 16.19 12.90
CA ARG A 54 5.23 17.65 12.90
C ARG A 54 3.76 18.05 13.05
N LEU A 55 2.88 17.44 12.27
CA LEU A 55 1.46 17.81 12.23
C LEU A 55 0.61 17.08 13.29
N LYS A 56 1.21 16.11 14.00
CA LYS A 56 0.55 15.26 15.00
C LYS A 56 -0.73 14.60 14.47
N ARG A 57 -0.70 14.14 13.22
CA ARG A 57 -1.85 13.50 12.56
C ARG A 57 -1.42 12.52 11.48
N PHE A 58 -2.33 11.60 11.15
CA PHE A 58 -2.18 10.71 10.01
C PHE A 58 -2.42 11.43 8.67
N ILE A 59 -1.69 11.00 7.65
CA ILE A 59 -1.77 11.50 6.28
C ILE A 59 -2.73 10.60 5.51
N LYS A 60 -3.70 11.21 4.82
CA LYS A 60 -4.65 10.47 4.00
C LYS A 60 -3.96 9.83 2.81
N HIS A 61 -4.32 8.58 2.54
CA HIS A 61 -3.87 7.89 1.35
C HIS A 61 -4.58 8.44 0.11
N ARG A 62 -3.94 8.22 -1.04
CA ARG A 62 -4.51 8.38 -2.37
C ARG A 62 -4.48 7.02 -3.06
N VAL A 63 -5.47 6.74 -3.90
CA VAL A 63 -5.60 5.46 -4.60
C VAL A 63 -5.05 5.60 -6.03
N SER A 64 -4.28 4.60 -6.49
CA SER A 64 -4.00 4.48 -7.92
C SER A 64 -5.30 4.27 -8.69
N PRO A 65 -5.47 4.88 -9.87
CA PRO A 65 -6.52 4.44 -10.77
C PRO A 65 -6.32 2.99 -11.27
N HIS A 66 -5.13 2.41 -11.12
CA HIS A 66 -4.76 1.12 -11.70
C HIS A 66 -4.90 -0.09 -10.77
N SER A 67 -4.93 0.08 -9.44
CA SER A 67 -5.01 -1.04 -8.49
C SER A 67 -5.43 -0.60 -7.09
N GLU A 68 -6.28 -1.40 -6.45
CA GLU A 68 -6.67 -1.24 -5.04
C GLU A 68 -5.52 -1.51 -4.05
N TYR A 69 -4.53 -2.30 -4.46
CA TYR A 69 -3.31 -2.56 -3.67
C TYR A 69 -2.27 -1.46 -3.81
N SER A 70 -2.41 -0.60 -4.83
CA SER A 70 -1.50 0.51 -5.11
C SER A 70 -2.06 1.80 -4.52
N THR A 71 -1.94 1.98 -3.20
CA THR A 71 -2.16 3.29 -2.57
C THR A 71 -0.83 4.00 -2.34
N TYR A 72 -0.87 5.32 -2.33
CA TYR A 72 0.30 6.17 -2.13
C TYR A 72 -0.05 7.35 -1.22
N ILE A 73 0.99 7.95 -0.63
CA ILE A 73 0.87 9.26 -0.01
C ILE A 73 1.69 10.27 -0.80
N ARG A 74 1.26 11.54 -0.73
CA ARG A 74 2.00 12.68 -1.26
C ARG A 74 2.16 13.70 -0.14
N PHE A 75 3.39 14.12 0.12
CA PHE A 75 3.72 15.09 1.16
C PHE A 75 4.85 16.00 0.69
N GLU A 76 4.93 17.17 1.32
CA GLU A 76 6.00 18.12 1.06
C GLU A 76 7.08 17.98 2.14
N LEU A 77 8.35 17.96 1.72
CA LEU A 77 9.51 17.93 2.60
C LEU A 77 10.59 18.84 2.03
N ALA A 78 11.04 19.82 2.82
CA ALA A 78 12.05 20.80 2.42
C ALA A 78 11.73 21.53 1.09
N GLY A 79 10.46 21.83 0.82
CA GLY A 79 10.01 22.49 -0.41
C GLY A 79 9.79 21.54 -1.60
N GLU A 80 10.08 20.25 -1.45
CA GLU A 80 9.89 19.26 -2.52
C GLU A 80 8.68 18.36 -2.26
N THR A 81 7.92 18.08 -3.31
CA THR A 81 6.84 17.09 -3.25
C THR A 81 7.40 15.67 -3.37
N LYS A 82 7.25 14.88 -2.32
CA LYS A 82 7.58 13.45 -2.30
C LYS A 82 6.32 12.62 -2.48
N THR A 83 6.43 11.55 -3.27
CA THR A 83 5.39 10.54 -3.47
C THR A 83 5.92 9.19 -3.00
N LEU A 84 5.16 8.50 -2.16
CA LEU A 84 5.57 7.22 -1.58
C LEU A 84 4.46 6.19 -1.69
N GLY A 85 4.79 5.02 -2.27
CA GLY A 85 3.90 3.87 -2.30
C GLY A 85 3.77 3.26 -0.90
N VAL A 86 2.54 3.12 -0.41
CA VAL A 86 2.27 2.61 0.94
C VAL A 86 2.73 1.16 1.08
N GLY A 87 2.51 0.32 0.07
CA GLY A 87 2.96 -1.08 0.09
C GLY A 87 4.48 -1.21 0.24
N LYS A 88 5.24 -0.42 -0.54
CA LYS A 88 6.71 -0.35 -0.45
C LYS A 88 7.16 0.10 0.94
N ALA A 89 6.56 1.18 1.44
CA ALA A 89 6.91 1.74 2.74
C ALA A 89 6.71 0.73 3.89
N ILE A 90 5.62 -0.03 3.88
CA ILE A 90 5.37 -1.08 4.87
C ILE A 90 6.40 -2.20 4.72
N ALA A 91 6.61 -2.71 3.50
CA ALA A 91 7.53 -3.80 3.25
C ALA A 91 8.95 -3.45 3.74
N GLU A 92 9.46 -2.27 3.41
CA GLU A 92 10.78 -1.82 3.82
C GLU A 92 10.92 -1.54 5.34
N THR A 93 9.82 -1.34 6.05
CA THR A 93 9.81 -1.01 7.49
C THR A 93 9.55 -2.23 8.38
N TRP A 94 8.72 -3.16 7.90
CA TRP A 94 8.15 -4.24 8.71
C TRP A 94 8.58 -5.64 8.29
N LEU A 95 9.04 -5.82 7.04
CA LEU A 95 9.52 -7.11 6.57
C LEU A 95 11.05 -7.09 6.53
N SER A 96 11.67 -8.10 7.13
CA SER A 96 13.10 -8.33 6.96
C SER A 96 13.39 -8.97 5.60
N ASP A 97 14.65 -8.96 5.17
CA ASP A 97 15.07 -9.69 3.96
C ASP A 97 14.77 -11.20 4.10
N THR A 98 14.82 -11.74 5.31
CA THR A 98 14.47 -13.13 5.58
C THR A 98 12.98 -13.37 5.36
N ASP A 99 12.11 -12.46 5.83
CA ASP A 99 10.66 -12.55 5.61
C ASP A 99 10.32 -12.47 4.12
N ILE A 100 10.95 -11.54 3.40
CA ILE A 100 10.76 -11.39 1.95
C ILE A 100 11.17 -12.68 1.22
N ASN A 101 12.32 -13.26 1.57
CA ASN A 101 12.77 -14.52 0.98
C ASN A 101 11.83 -15.69 1.31
N ASN A 102 11.32 -15.76 2.53
CA ASN A 102 10.37 -16.78 2.95
C ASN A 102 9.02 -16.63 2.23
N ILE A 103 8.53 -15.40 2.07
CA ILE A 103 7.35 -15.09 1.25
C ILE A 103 7.53 -15.63 -0.16
N ILE A 104 8.65 -15.29 -0.82
CA ILE A 104 8.93 -15.69 -2.20
C ILE A 104 9.01 -17.22 -2.33
N ARG A 105 9.68 -17.90 -1.39
CA ARG A 105 9.79 -19.37 -1.38
C ARG A 105 8.46 -20.07 -1.10
N SER A 106 7.52 -19.40 -0.45
CA SER A 106 6.20 -19.95 -0.14
C SER A 106 5.19 -19.84 -1.30
N ILE A 107 5.57 -19.20 -2.40
CA ILE A 107 4.70 -19.04 -3.58
C ILE A 107 4.55 -20.42 -4.25
N PRO A 108 3.31 -20.94 -4.41
CA PRO A 108 3.07 -22.18 -5.15
C PRO A 108 3.52 -22.08 -6.61
N GLU A 109 3.98 -23.18 -7.19
CA GLU A 109 4.50 -23.20 -8.58
C GLU A 109 3.46 -22.77 -9.62
N GLU A 110 2.17 -22.97 -9.32
CA GLU A 110 1.07 -22.54 -10.18
C GLU A 110 0.91 -21.01 -10.27
N ILE A 111 1.49 -20.27 -9.30
CA ILE A 111 1.40 -18.82 -9.20
C ILE A 111 2.59 -18.18 -9.90
N ASN A 112 2.43 -17.88 -11.19
CA ASN A 112 3.48 -17.35 -12.06
C ASN A 112 3.40 -15.84 -12.31
N SER A 113 2.41 -15.14 -11.71
CA SER A 113 2.18 -13.72 -11.96
C SER A 113 1.43 -13.05 -10.80
N ILE A 114 1.52 -11.73 -10.74
CA ILE A 114 0.77 -10.95 -9.73
C ILE A 114 -0.75 -11.10 -9.88
N GLU A 115 -1.23 -11.38 -11.09
CA GLU A 115 -2.66 -11.57 -11.37
C GLU A 115 -3.15 -12.92 -10.83
N THR A 116 -2.41 -14.00 -11.10
CA THR A 116 -2.72 -15.33 -10.53
C THR A 116 -2.65 -15.33 -9.01
N ALA A 117 -1.65 -14.66 -8.43
CA ALA A 117 -1.54 -14.48 -6.98
C ALA A 117 -2.76 -13.75 -6.37
N ARG A 118 -3.29 -12.76 -7.08
CA ARG A 118 -4.50 -12.02 -6.67
C ARG A 118 -5.75 -12.88 -6.77
N GLN A 119 -5.91 -13.59 -7.88
CA GLN A 119 -7.07 -14.46 -8.11
C GLN A 119 -7.13 -15.61 -7.09
N ALA A 120 -5.96 -16.12 -6.69
CA ALA A 120 -5.84 -17.14 -5.64
C ALA A 120 -6.03 -16.58 -4.21
N GLY A 121 -6.15 -15.26 -4.03
CA GLY A 121 -6.23 -14.64 -2.70
C GLY A 121 -4.94 -14.73 -1.87
N LEU A 122 -3.81 -15.06 -2.51
CA LEU A 122 -2.53 -15.30 -1.85
C LEU A 122 -2.02 -14.06 -1.12
N ILE A 123 -2.24 -12.88 -1.71
CA ILE A 123 -1.81 -11.60 -1.16
C ILE A 123 -2.41 -11.36 0.24
N GLN A 124 -3.69 -11.67 0.43
CA GLN A 124 -4.40 -11.48 1.69
C GLN A 124 -3.98 -12.52 2.72
N VAL A 125 -3.78 -13.77 2.29
CA VAL A 125 -3.36 -14.86 3.18
C VAL A 125 -1.97 -14.57 3.74
N ILE A 126 -1.01 -14.23 2.88
CA ILE A 126 0.35 -13.89 3.31
C ILE A 126 0.33 -12.63 4.19
N GLY A 127 -0.46 -11.62 3.85
CA GLY A 127 -0.57 -10.40 4.66
C GLY A 127 -0.99 -10.70 6.10
N LYS A 128 -1.96 -11.59 6.29
CA LYS A 128 -2.38 -12.06 7.62
C LYS A 128 -1.28 -12.84 8.33
N ASN A 129 -0.56 -13.71 7.64
CA ASN A 129 0.49 -14.55 8.24
C ASN A 129 1.66 -13.71 8.78
N TYR A 130 2.00 -12.61 8.10
CA TYR A 130 3.07 -11.70 8.50
C TYR A 130 2.57 -10.46 9.28
N ASP A 131 1.28 -10.41 9.62
CA ASP A 131 0.62 -9.28 10.29
C ASP A 131 0.85 -7.92 9.57
N VAL A 132 0.95 -7.91 8.24
CA VAL A 132 1.13 -6.69 7.45
C VAL A 132 0.00 -6.47 6.47
N SER A 133 -0.21 -5.22 6.09
CA SER A 133 -1.15 -4.86 5.03
C SER A 133 -0.91 -5.68 3.77
N ALA A 134 -2.00 -6.16 3.14
CA ALA A 134 -1.97 -6.83 1.83
C ALA A 134 -1.21 -6.01 0.77
N ARG A 135 -1.14 -4.69 0.93
CA ARG A 135 -0.37 -3.78 0.05
C ARG A 135 1.13 -4.04 0.09
N ALA A 136 1.67 -4.42 1.25
CA ALA A 136 3.08 -4.77 1.41
C ALA A 136 3.41 -6.04 0.64
N ILE A 137 2.57 -7.06 0.78
CA ILE A 137 2.71 -8.32 0.06
C ILE A 137 2.55 -8.11 -1.44
N PHE A 138 1.58 -7.30 -1.87
CA PHE A 138 1.41 -6.95 -3.27
C PHE A 138 2.69 -6.32 -3.83
N TYR A 139 3.34 -5.40 -3.08
CA TYR A 139 4.62 -4.82 -3.49
C TYR A 139 5.71 -5.89 -3.64
N VAL A 140 5.91 -6.75 -2.63
CA VAL A 140 6.92 -7.82 -2.67
C VAL A 140 6.72 -8.74 -3.88
N LEU A 141 5.49 -9.23 -4.09
CA LEU A 141 5.20 -10.14 -5.19
C LEU A 141 5.30 -9.45 -6.55
N LYS A 142 4.87 -8.19 -6.66
CA LYS A 142 5.00 -7.41 -7.89
C LYS A 142 6.47 -7.26 -8.28
N THR A 143 7.34 -6.94 -7.32
CA THR A 143 8.79 -6.85 -7.55
C THR A 143 9.39 -8.20 -7.94
N PHE A 144 9.00 -9.28 -7.25
CA PHE A 144 9.45 -10.64 -7.58
C PHE A 144 9.08 -11.07 -9.01
N PHE A 145 7.84 -10.85 -9.42
CA PHE A 145 7.37 -11.18 -10.77
C PHE A 145 7.83 -10.19 -11.87
N GLY A 146 8.59 -9.14 -11.51
CA GLY A 146 9.02 -8.11 -12.46
C GLY A 146 7.86 -7.36 -13.12
N ALA A 147 6.70 -7.27 -12.45
CA ALA A 147 5.53 -6.61 -13.02
C ALA A 147 5.77 -5.09 -13.08
N PRO A 148 5.42 -4.42 -14.20
CA PRO A 148 5.76 -3.03 -14.43
C PRO A 148 5.22 -2.13 -13.32
N ASP A 149 5.96 -1.06 -13.04
CA ASP A 149 5.54 -0.11 -12.03
C ASP A 149 4.25 0.60 -12.43
N THR A 150 3.15 0.22 -11.78
CA THR A 150 1.86 0.92 -11.88
C THR A 150 1.85 2.28 -11.16
N TYR A 151 3.00 2.70 -10.63
CA TYR A 151 3.24 4.05 -10.13
C TYR A 151 4.52 4.64 -10.72
N ASP A 152 4.37 5.89 -11.09
CA ASP A 152 5.28 6.77 -11.80
C ASP A 152 6.62 6.99 -11.07
N ASP A 153 7.51 5.99 -11.04
CA ASP A 153 8.89 6.18 -10.58
C ASP A 153 9.68 7.15 -11.49
N ARG A 154 9.12 7.56 -12.64
CA ARG A 154 9.64 8.70 -13.43
C ARG A 154 9.44 10.05 -12.72
N ILE A 155 8.49 10.15 -11.79
CA ILE A 155 8.32 11.35 -10.95
C ILE A 155 9.27 11.30 -9.75
N ALA A 156 9.68 10.12 -9.28
CA ALA A 156 10.72 9.98 -8.25
C ALA A 156 12.15 10.22 -8.78
N SER A 157 12.35 10.14 -10.10
CA SER A 157 13.65 10.33 -10.75
C SER A 157 13.88 11.72 -11.38
N THR A 158 12.97 12.69 -11.20
CA THR A 158 13.29 14.08 -11.57
C THR A 158 13.88 14.80 -10.36
N VAL A 159 15.13 14.46 -10.07
CA VAL A 159 16.04 15.32 -9.30
C VAL A 159 16.72 16.21 -10.33
N ILE A 160 16.29 17.47 -10.42
CA ILE A 160 17.11 18.58 -10.92
C ILE A 160 16.93 19.72 -9.93
#